data_AF-A0AAD7HU18-F1
#
_entry.id   AF-A0AAD7HU18-F1
#
_cell.length_a   1.000
_cell.length_b   1.000
_cell.length_c   1.000
_cell.angle_alpha   90.00
_cell.angle_beta   90.00
_cell.angle_gamma   90.00
#
_symmetry.space_group_name_H-M   'P 1'
#
loop_
_entity.id
_entity.type
_entity.pdbx_description
1 polymer ?
#
loop_
_entity_poly.entity_id
_entity_poly.type
_entity_poly.pdbx_seq_one_letter_code
_entity_poly.pdbx_strand_id
1 'polypeptide(L)'
;MLETCSMSFKSRAGSMLWKQAVFTTFLLRSPNVTHLSLHSCPLTSHDLLAALTHVPSLTHLELDNCHCLDNTFLLALHYKVDTPSLAPLLHVLRLIHIPESLTESPIIVGMLASRWRAGSATARWSRVTLSPPPRREFTKDFRDAIRELEHQGIPVEIIK
;
A
#
# COMPACT_ATOMS: atom_id res chain seq x y z
N MET A 1 0.62 13.90 -22.80
CA MET A 1 1.71 13.20 -22.09
C MET A 1 1.65 13.67 -20.65
N LEU A 2 1.10 12.86 -19.74
CA LEU A 2 1.20 13.16 -18.30
C LEU A 2 2.59 12.69 -17.85
N GLU A 3 3.43 13.63 -17.44
CA GLU A 3 4.73 13.32 -16.84
C GLU A 3 4.46 12.48 -15.57
N THR A 4 4.85 11.21 -15.60
CA THR A 4 4.74 10.33 -14.43
C THR A 4 5.78 10.76 -13.40
N CYS A 5 5.35 11.48 -12.36
CA CYS A 5 6.21 11.80 -11.23
C CYS A 5 6.32 10.57 -10.30
N SER A 6 7.49 9.95 -10.30
CA SER A 6 7.81 8.75 -9.50
C SER A 6 8.90 9.05 -8.49
N MET A 7 8.73 8.53 -7.27
CA MET A 7 9.66 8.75 -6.17
C MET A 7 9.89 7.46 -5.40
N SER A 8 11.16 7.17 -5.13
CA SER A 8 11.58 6.03 -4.33
C SER A 8 12.46 6.50 -3.18
N PHE A 9 12.13 6.06 -1.97
CA PHE A 9 12.86 6.38 -0.75
C PHE A 9 13.44 5.11 -0.17
N LYS A 10 14.73 5.12 0.16
CA LYS A 10 15.42 4.00 0.79
C LYS A 10 16.22 4.48 2.00
N SER A 11 15.95 3.91 3.16
CA SER A 11 16.77 4.11 4.35
C SER A 11 17.98 3.18 4.31
N ARG A 12 19.21 3.72 4.46
CA ARG A 12 20.38 2.92 4.87
C ARG A 12 20.61 3.17 6.35
N ALA A 13 21.09 2.14 7.07
CA ALA A 13 21.60 2.32 8.42
C ALA A 13 22.66 3.44 8.42
N GLY A 14 22.31 4.60 8.96
CA GLY A 14 23.15 5.80 9.01
C GLY A 14 22.81 6.96 8.06
N SER A 15 21.83 6.85 7.16
CA SER A 15 21.43 7.94 6.25
C SER A 15 20.00 8.42 6.53
N MET A 16 19.86 9.72 6.85
CA MET A 16 18.62 10.49 6.93
C MET A 16 17.43 9.72 7.52
N LEU A 17 17.28 9.76 8.85
CA LEU A 17 16.02 9.39 9.50
C LEU A 17 14.92 10.26 8.89
N TRP A 18 14.08 9.67 8.03
CA TRP A 18 12.86 10.30 7.54
C TRP A 18 11.96 10.53 8.74
N LYS A 19 12.17 11.65 9.43
CA LYS A 19 11.24 12.14 10.45
C LYS A 19 9.97 12.54 9.72
N GLN A 20 8.82 12.18 10.30
CA GLN A 20 7.47 12.50 9.81
C GLN A 20 7.40 13.87 9.12
N ALA A 21 7.83 14.93 9.80
CA ALA A 21 7.73 16.30 9.32
C ALA A 21 8.41 16.55 7.96
N VAL A 22 9.58 15.94 7.71
CA VAL A 22 10.32 16.11 6.45
C VAL A 22 9.57 15.40 5.31
N PHE A 23 9.09 14.19 5.57
CA PHE A 23 8.33 13.40 4.61
C PHE A 23 7.00 14.06 4.24
N THR A 24 6.21 14.47 5.24
CA THR A 24 4.94 15.16 5.03
C THR A 24 5.13 16.50 4.30
N THR A 25 6.11 17.32 4.70
CA THR A 25 6.39 18.61 4.03
C THR A 25 6.76 18.41 2.57
N PHE A 26 7.53 17.36 2.27
CA PHE A 26 7.93 17.06 0.91
C PHE A 26 6.74 16.64 0.02
N LEU A 27 5.88 15.74 0.51
CA LEU A 27 4.68 15.32 -0.23
C LEU A 27 3.65 16.44 -0.36
N LEU A 28 3.53 17.32 0.65
CA LEU A 28 2.73 18.54 0.56
C LEU A 28 3.16 19.44 -0.61
N ARG A 29 4.46 19.50 -0.90
CA ARG A 29 5.02 20.29 -2.02
C ARG A 29 5.03 19.55 -3.35
N SER A 30 4.57 18.29 -3.37
CA SER A 30 4.63 17.39 -4.52
C SER A 30 3.25 16.76 -4.81
N PRO A 31 2.17 17.56 -5.03
CA PRO A 31 0.81 17.04 -5.11
C PRO A 31 0.54 16.13 -6.32
N ASN A 32 1.37 16.24 -7.36
CA ASN A 32 1.23 15.50 -8.63
C ASN A 32 1.94 14.14 -8.63
N VAL A 33 2.42 13.69 -7.48
CA VAL A 33 3.07 12.38 -7.35
C VAL A 33 2.07 11.29 -7.69
N THR A 34 2.42 10.47 -8.67
CA THR A 34 1.58 9.35 -9.11
C THR A 34 2.15 8.02 -8.62
N HIS A 35 3.46 7.94 -8.36
CA HIS A 35 4.12 6.74 -7.87
C HIS A 35 4.95 7.03 -6.62
N LEU A 36 4.70 6.29 -5.55
CA LEU A 36 5.43 6.37 -4.29
C LEU A 36 5.95 4.99 -3.92
N SER A 37 7.26 4.89 -3.72
CA SER A 37 7.95 3.67 -3.33
C SER A 37 8.76 3.94 -2.05
N LEU A 38 8.55 3.13 -1.02
CA LEU A 38 9.18 3.24 0.29
C LEU A 38 9.88 1.92 0.62
N HIS A 39 11.17 1.97 0.94
CA HIS A 39 12.00 0.81 1.26
C HIS A 39 12.67 0.99 2.63
N SER A 40 12.39 0.07 3.56
CA SER A 40 12.92 0.08 4.93
C SER A 40 12.69 1.43 5.64
N CYS A 41 11.54 2.06 5.40
CA CYS A 41 11.24 3.37 5.97
C CYS A 41 10.80 3.24 7.44
N PRO A 42 11.33 4.08 8.36
CA PRO A 42 11.00 4.06 9.79
C PRO A 42 9.72 4.84 10.11
N LEU A 43 8.94 5.23 9.10
CA LEU A 43 7.68 5.94 9.27
C LEU A 43 6.67 5.04 9.97
N THR A 44 5.84 5.61 10.83
CA THR A 44 4.65 4.95 11.36
C THR A 44 3.53 4.95 10.33
N SER A 45 2.49 4.14 10.55
CA SER A 45 1.27 4.19 9.74
C SER A 45 0.66 5.59 9.78
N HIS A 46 0.57 6.23 10.94
CA HIS A 46 0.07 7.61 11.06
C HIS A 46 0.86 8.62 10.22
N ASP A 47 2.19 8.52 10.17
CA ASP A 47 3.02 9.44 9.38
C ASP A 47 2.72 9.31 7.88
N LEU A 48 2.65 8.07 7.40
CA LEU A 48 2.36 7.79 6.00
C LEU A 48 0.94 8.23 5.65
N LEU A 49 -0.06 7.91 6.49
CA LEU A 49 -1.45 8.30 6.26
C LEU A 49 -1.63 9.81 6.19
N ALA A 50 -1.00 10.55 7.11
CA ALA A 50 -1.02 12.01 7.08
C ALA A 50 -0.45 12.56 5.77
N ALA A 51 0.67 12.00 5.29
CA ALA A 51 1.29 12.45 4.07
C ALA A 51 0.51 12.06 2.80
N LEU A 52 -0.15 10.90 2.79
CA LEU A 52 -0.99 10.45 1.67
C LEU A 52 -2.19 11.37 1.40
N THR A 53 -2.63 12.16 2.38
CA THR A 53 -3.68 13.17 2.16
C THR A 53 -3.26 14.29 1.21
N HIS A 54 -1.96 14.48 0.99
CA HIS A 54 -1.41 15.53 0.14
C HIS A 54 -1.09 15.08 -1.29
N VAL A 55 -1.26 13.80 -1.62
CA VAL A 55 -1.00 13.23 -2.95
C VAL A 55 -2.26 12.60 -3.55
N PRO A 56 -3.29 13.40 -3.89
CA PRO A 56 -4.57 12.89 -4.40
C PRO A 56 -4.42 12.18 -5.76
N SER A 57 -3.32 12.44 -6.49
CA SER A 57 -3.00 11.83 -7.78
C SER A 57 -2.27 10.49 -7.68
N LEU A 58 -2.03 9.98 -6.46
CA LEU A 58 -1.29 8.73 -6.26
C LEU A 58 -2.05 7.55 -6.86
N THR A 59 -1.40 6.84 -7.78
CA THR A 59 -1.94 5.67 -8.49
C THR A 59 -1.18 4.39 -8.15
N HIS A 60 0.09 4.51 -7.74
CA HIS A 60 0.98 3.41 -7.42
C HIS A 60 1.62 3.61 -6.05
N LEU A 61 1.49 2.61 -5.18
CA LEU A 61 2.15 2.57 -3.88
C LEU A 61 2.93 1.27 -3.71
N GLU A 62 4.19 1.39 -3.33
CA GLU A 62 5.06 0.27 -2.98
C GLU A 62 5.64 0.48 -1.59
N LEU A 63 5.44 -0.52 -0.73
CA LEU A 63 6.00 -0.58 0.62
C LEU A 63 6.82 -1.85 0.71
N ASP A 64 8.12 -1.71 0.91
CA ASP A 64 9.06 -2.81 1.06
C ASP A 64 9.71 -2.73 2.44
N ASN A 65 9.46 -3.75 3.27
CA ASN A 65 10.03 -3.86 4.62
C ASN A 65 9.82 -2.58 5.48
N CYS A 66 8.64 -1.97 5.38
CA CYS A 66 8.34 -0.69 6.04
C CYS A 66 7.57 -0.88 7.36
N HIS A 67 7.96 -0.12 8.40
CA HIS A 67 7.30 -0.15 9.71
C HIS A 67 5.86 0.40 9.69
N CYS A 68 5.52 1.21 8.69
CA CYS A 68 4.17 1.77 8.51
C CYS A 68 3.15 0.74 8.02
N LEU A 69 3.59 -0.45 7.59
CA LEU A 69 2.71 -1.51 7.13
C LEU A 69 2.15 -2.29 8.32
N ASP A 70 1.03 -1.81 8.85
CA ASP A 70 0.30 -2.42 9.97
C ASP A 70 -1.22 -2.51 9.68
N ASN A 71 -1.99 -3.01 10.64
CA ASN A 71 -3.45 -3.08 10.53
C ASN A 71 -4.09 -1.71 10.35
N THR A 72 -3.58 -0.67 11.02
CA THR A 72 -4.10 0.71 10.93
C THR A 72 -4.00 1.23 9.51
N PHE A 73 -2.85 1.05 8.86
CA PHE A 73 -2.62 1.45 7.49
C PHE A 73 -3.54 0.70 6.52
N LEU A 74 -3.65 -0.63 6.64
CA LEU A 74 -4.50 -1.43 5.76
C LEU A 74 -5.99 -1.09 5.92
N LEU A 75 -6.45 -0.84 7.16
CA LEU A 75 -7.81 -0.39 7.43
C LEU A 75 -8.12 0.98 6.83
N ALA A 76 -7.12 1.86 6.73
CA ALA A 76 -7.29 3.17 6.10
C ALA A 76 -7.37 3.08 4.56
N LEU A 77 -6.76 2.05 3.96
CA LEU A 77 -6.92 1.77 2.52
C LEU A 77 -8.21 1.02 2.18
N HIS A 78 -8.91 0.48 3.19
CA HIS A 78 -10.19 -0.18 3.00
C HIS A 78 -11.21 0.82 2.44
N TYR A 79 -11.82 0.47 1.31
CA TYR A 79 -12.84 1.30 0.70
C TYR A 79 -14.09 1.32 1.58
N LYS A 80 -14.64 2.51 1.80
CA LYS A 80 -15.93 2.70 2.48
C LYS A 80 -16.74 3.67 1.65
N VAL A 81 -18.02 3.36 1.43
CA VAL A 81 -18.93 4.17 0.60
C VAL A 81 -19.12 5.57 1.18
N ASP A 82 -19.13 5.69 2.51
CA ASP A 82 -19.52 6.92 3.21
C ASP A 82 -18.32 7.78 3.68
N THR A 83 -17.09 7.40 3.36
CA THR A 83 -15.91 8.17 3.77
C THR A 83 -15.03 8.52 2.57
N PRO A 84 -14.46 9.73 2.52
CA PRO A 84 -13.47 10.09 1.51
C PRO A 84 -12.36 9.03 1.46
N SER A 85 -12.18 8.40 0.30
CA SER A 85 -11.17 7.35 0.14
C SER A 85 -9.77 7.97 0.20
N LEU A 86 -8.91 7.42 1.07
CA LEU A 86 -7.50 7.75 1.04
C LEU A 86 -6.87 7.18 -0.24
N ALA A 87 -6.17 8.03 -0.98
CA ALA A 87 -5.62 7.73 -2.30
C ALA A 87 -6.70 7.12 -3.24
N PRO A 88 -7.72 7.91 -3.64
CA PRO A 88 -8.88 7.41 -4.37
C PRO A 88 -8.54 6.81 -5.74
N LEU A 89 -7.41 7.25 -6.32
CA LEU A 89 -6.89 6.77 -7.61
C LEU A 89 -5.89 5.62 -7.45
N LEU A 90 -5.62 5.14 -6.24
CA LEU A 90 -4.68 4.05 -6.02
C LEU A 90 -5.24 2.75 -6.61
N HIS A 91 -4.60 2.27 -7.66
CA HIS A 91 -5.00 1.04 -8.35
C HIS A 91 -3.82 0.06 -8.53
N VAL A 92 -2.59 0.44 -8.16
CA VAL A 92 -1.46 -0.48 -8.03
C VAL A 92 -0.91 -0.45 -6.61
N LEU A 93 -0.85 -1.61 -5.97
CA LEU A 93 -0.31 -1.78 -4.63
C LEU A 93 0.75 -2.89 -4.60
N ARG A 94 1.93 -2.61 -4.06
CA ARG A 94 2.98 -3.61 -3.83
C ARG A 94 3.34 -3.60 -2.34
N LEU A 95 3.09 -4.71 -1.66
CA LEU A 95 3.45 -4.94 -0.28
C LEU A 95 4.52 -6.02 -0.24
N ILE A 96 5.77 -5.60 -0.09
CA ILE A 96 6.95 -6.46 -0.14
C ILE A 96 7.52 -6.64 1.27
N HIS A 97 7.90 -7.87 1.62
CA HIS A 97 8.32 -8.23 2.98
C HIS A 97 7.29 -7.82 4.04
N ILE A 98 6.06 -8.31 3.87
CA ILE A 98 4.95 -8.04 4.80
C ILE A 98 5.33 -8.54 6.21
N PRO A 99 5.10 -7.77 7.30
CA PRO A 99 5.37 -8.22 8.66
C PRO A 99 4.66 -9.53 9.01
N GLU A 100 5.29 -10.37 9.84
CA GLU A 100 4.72 -11.66 10.28
C GLU A 100 3.35 -11.49 10.97
N SER A 101 3.12 -10.37 11.65
CA SER A 101 1.81 -10.06 12.27
C SER A 101 0.67 -9.91 11.27
N LEU A 102 0.97 -9.73 9.99
CA LEU A 102 0.01 -9.54 8.91
C LEU A 102 -0.11 -10.72 7.96
N THR A 103 0.78 -11.73 8.03
CA THR A 103 0.79 -12.87 7.10
C THR A 103 -0.43 -13.79 7.23
N GLU A 104 -1.21 -13.62 8.30
CA GLU A 104 -2.46 -14.34 8.57
C GLU A 104 -3.64 -13.37 8.74
N SER A 105 -3.41 -12.07 8.53
CA SER A 105 -4.41 -11.06 8.84
C SER A 105 -5.53 -11.07 7.80
N PRO A 106 -6.80 -11.28 8.20
CA PRO A 106 -7.93 -11.20 7.27
C PRO A 106 -8.12 -9.77 6.74
N ILE A 107 -7.45 -8.77 7.34
CA ILE A 107 -7.54 -7.37 6.95
C ILE A 107 -7.00 -7.15 5.55
N ILE A 108 -5.93 -7.85 5.13
CA ILE A 108 -5.43 -7.75 3.75
C ILE A 108 -6.52 -8.19 2.77
N VAL A 109 -7.10 -9.38 2.99
CA VAL A 109 -8.17 -9.94 2.14
C VAL A 109 -9.38 -9.01 2.08
N GLY A 110 -9.83 -8.51 3.25
CA GLY A 110 -10.94 -7.57 3.34
C GLY A 110 -10.67 -6.24 2.61
N MET A 111 -9.49 -5.66 2.81
CA MET A 111 -9.05 -4.43 2.13
C MET A 111 -9.05 -4.62 0.62
N LEU A 112 -8.49 -5.72 0.12
CA LEU A 112 -8.45 -6.02 -1.32
C LEU A 112 -9.86 -6.14 -1.92
N ALA A 113 -10.72 -6.93 -1.27
CA ALA A 113 -12.09 -7.14 -1.70
C ALA A 113 -12.92 -5.84 -1.70
N SER A 114 -12.69 -4.96 -0.72
CA SER A 114 -13.47 -3.71 -0.56
C SER A 114 -13.38 -2.79 -1.78
N ARG A 115 -12.17 -2.59 -2.32
CA ARG A 115 -11.94 -1.73 -3.50
C ARG A 115 -12.36 -2.40 -4.81
N TRP A 116 -12.27 -3.73 -4.89
CA TRP A 116 -12.73 -4.44 -6.08
C TRP A 116 -14.24 -4.33 -6.28
N ARG A 117 -14.99 -4.47 -5.19
CA ARG A 117 -16.46 -4.39 -5.20
C ARG A 117 -16.99 -2.96 -5.30
N ALA A 118 -16.13 -1.94 -5.16
CA ALA A 118 -16.53 -0.57 -5.39
C ALA A 118 -17.01 -0.40 -6.85
N GLY A 119 -18.20 0.19 -7.01
CA GLY A 119 -18.83 0.41 -8.32
C GLY A 119 -18.10 1.44 -9.20
N SER A 120 -17.05 2.09 -8.69
CA SER A 120 -16.21 3.03 -9.46
C SER A 120 -15.01 2.32 -10.08
N ALA A 121 -14.95 2.26 -11.40
CA ALA A 121 -13.86 1.64 -12.14
C ALA A 121 -12.48 2.27 -11.85
N THR A 122 -12.43 3.52 -11.39
CA THR A 122 -11.17 4.24 -11.10
C THR A 122 -10.54 3.88 -9.77
N ALA A 123 -11.28 3.28 -8.84
CA ALA A 123 -10.79 2.90 -7.52
C ALA A 123 -10.40 1.42 -7.40
N ARG A 124 -10.64 0.63 -8.46
CA ARG A 124 -10.39 -0.82 -8.50
C ARG A 124 -8.91 -1.11 -8.66
N TRP A 125 -8.49 -2.24 -8.10
CA TRP A 125 -7.15 -2.76 -8.31
C TRP A 125 -6.93 -3.14 -9.77
N SER A 126 -5.84 -2.64 -10.32
CA SER A 126 -5.25 -3.05 -11.60
C SER A 126 -4.12 -4.06 -11.41
N ARG A 127 -3.39 -3.97 -10.29
CA ARG A 127 -2.37 -4.94 -9.88
C ARG A 127 -2.09 -4.85 -8.38
N VAL A 128 -2.03 -5.98 -7.71
CA VAL A 128 -1.64 -6.10 -6.32
C VAL A 128 -0.55 -7.15 -6.20
N THR A 129 0.58 -6.80 -5.60
CA THR A 129 1.68 -7.74 -5.34
C THR A 129 1.88 -7.89 -3.85
N LEU A 130 1.90 -9.13 -3.36
CA LEU A 130 2.15 -9.47 -1.96
C LEU A 130 3.40 -10.36 -1.87
N SER A 131 4.33 -10.00 -1.00
CA SER A 131 5.49 -10.85 -0.70
C SER A 131 5.59 -11.10 0.80
N PRO A 132 5.75 -12.36 1.24
CA PRO A 132 5.90 -12.68 2.65
C PRO A 132 7.21 -12.11 3.21
N PRO A 133 7.38 -12.11 4.54
CA PRO A 133 8.65 -11.73 5.14
C PRO A 133 9.77 -12.73 4.73
N PRO A 134 11.05 -12.31 4.76
CA PRO A 134 12.16 -13.17 4.36
C PRO A 134 12.14 -14.52 5.08
N ARG A 135 12.37 -15.61 4.34
CA ARG A 135 12.41 -17.00 4.85
C ARG A 135 11.09 -17.51 5.42
N ARG A 136 9.98 -16.83 5.15
CA ARG A 136 8.63 -17.27 5.50
C ARG A 136 7.78 -17.40 4.24
N GLU A 137 6.67 -18.11 4.38
CA GLU A 137 5.61 -18.14 3.38
C GLU A 137 4.29 -17.72 4.04
N PHE A 138 3.36 -17.20 3.24
CA PHE A 138 1.97 -17.07 3.70
C PHE A 138 1.41 -18.44 4.07
N THR A 139 0.50 -18.48 5.04
CA THR A 139 -0.18 -19.73 5.41
C THR A 139 -1.02 -20.26 4.25
N LYS A 140 -1.34 -21.56 4.30
CA LYS A 140 -2.22 -22.18 3.30
C LYS A 140 -3.57 -21.44 3.24
N ASP A 141 -4.18 -21.19 4.38
CA ASP A 141 -5.49 -20.53 4.48
C ASP A 141 -5.46 -19.11 3.90
N PHE A 142 -4.39 -18.35 4.17
CA PHE A 142 -4.22 -17.03 3.56
C PHE A 142 -4.09 -17.11 2.04
N ARG A 143 -3.27 -18.04 1.52
CA ARG A 143 -3.12 -18.25 0.07
C ARG A 143 -4.42 -18.69 -0.60
N ASP A 144 -5.18 -19.56 0.04
CA ASP A 144 -6.47 -20.03 -0.47
C ASP A 144 -7.49 -18.87 -0.48
N ALA A 145 -7.48 -17.99 0.52
CA ALA A 145 -8.28 -16.75 0.51
C ALA A 145 -7.87 -15.78 -0.62
N ILE A 146 -6.57 -15.63 -0.89
CA ILE A 146 -6.10 -14.80 -2.03
C ILE A 146 -6.49 -15.41 -3.37
N ARG A 147 -6.39 -16.73 -3.55
CA ARG A 147 -6.83 -17.42 -4.76
C ARG A 147 -8.32 -17.25 -5.04
N GLU A 148 -9.13 -17.25 -3.98
CA GLU A 148 -10.57 -16.97 -4.11
C GLU A 148 -10.81 -15.54 -4.62
N LEU A 149 -10.03 -14.56 -4.17
CA LEU A 149 -10.07 -13.21 -4.73
C LEU A 149 -9.63 -13.17 -6.20
N GLU A 150 -8.58 -13.91 -6.57
CA GLU A 150 -8.13 -14.03 -7.96
C GLU A 150 -9.23 -14.62 -8.87
N HIS A 151 -9.94 -15.66 -8.43
CA HIS A 151 -11.09 -16.22 -9.14
C HIS A 151 -12.24 -15.22 -9.32
N GLN A 152 -12.40 -14.28 -8.37
CA GLN A 152 -13.35 -13.16 -8.47
C GLN A 152 -12.86 -12.02 -9.39
N GLY A 153 -11.69 -12.19 -10.03
CA GLY A 153 -11.09 -11.27 -11.00
C GLY A 153 -10.17 -10.22 -10.39
N ILE A 154 -9.86 -10.30 -9.09
CA ILE A 154 -8.93 -9.34 -8.46
C ILE A 154 -7.50 -9.66 -8.92
N PRO A 155 -6.75 -8.69 -9.49
CA PRO A 155 -5.42 -8.95 -10.04
C PRO A 155 -4.34 -8.99 -8.95
N VAL A 156 -4.41 -9.99 -8.07
CA VAL A 156 -3.45 -10.22 -7.00
C VAL A 156 -2.38 -11.20 -7.48
N GLU A 157 -1.14 -10.99 -7.04
CA GLU A 157 -0.01 -11.87 -7.29
C GLU A 157 0.79 -12.03 -5.99
N ILE A 158 1.08 -13.28 -5.62
CA ILE A 158 2.00 -13.59 -4.52
C ILE A 158 3.38 -13.90 -5.10
N ILE A 159 4.39 -13.14 -4.69
CA ILE A 159 5.79 -13.35 -5.11
C ILE A 159 6.67 -13.79 -3.93
N LYS A 160 7.69 -14.59 -4.22
CA LYS A 160 8.66 -15.10 -3.24
C LYS A 160 9.88 -14.20 -3.11
#